data_AF-A0A9W9SGJ2-F1
#
_entry.id   AF-A0A9W9SGJ2-F1
#
_cell.length_a   1.000
_cell.length_b   1.000
_cell.length_c   1.000
_cell.angle_alpha   90.00
_cell.angle_beta   90.00
_cell.angle_gamma   90.00
#
_symmetry.space_group_name_H-M   'P 1'
#
loop_
_entity.id
_entity.type
_entity.pdbx_description
1 polymer ?
#
loop_
_entity_poly.entity_id
_entity_poly.type
_entity_poly.pdbx_seq_one_letter_code
_entity_poly.pdbx_strand_id
1 'polypeptide(L)'
;MLFQNPLTALGVLSTAVHAQSEPRRRCAYGDDCWPNAATWDQFNATVGGKLIRSLPSAAVCHAERYDANQCALAKSNWLDSSWRTNQTGSYAATLWEMGPTGQCFIDTAVEAPCDQGIGTR
;
A
#
# COMPACT_ATOMS: atom_id res chain seq x y z
N MET A 1 72.30 -37.12 -9.63
CA MET A 1 71.57 -35.86 -9.89
C MET A 1 70.22 -35.99 -9.21
N LEU A 2 69.99 -35.19 -8.16
CA LEU A 2 68.76 -35.16 -7.37
C LEU A 2 67.71 -34.32 -8.11
N PHE A 3 66.49 -34.81 -8.27
CA PHE A 3 65.35 -33.97 -8.64
C PHE A 3 64.31 -34.05 -7.52
N GLN A 4 64.15 -32.93 -6.80
CA GLN A 4 63.17 -32.71 -5.75
C GLN A 4 61.76 -32.54 -6.35
N ASN A 5 60.77 -33.24 -5.80
CA ASN A 5 59.35 -33.03 -6.08
C ASN A 5 58.82 -31.83 -5.28
N PRO A 6 58.15 -30.84 -5.89
CA PRO A 6 57.51 -29.76 -5.14
C PRO A 6 56.14 -30.25 -4.63
N LEU A 7 55.98 -30.31 -3.31
CA LEU A 7 54.69 -30.40 -2.65
C LEU A 7 53.92 -29.10 -2.87
N THR A 8 52.94 -29.11 -3.77
CA THR A 8 51.99 -28.01 -3.93
C THR A 8 50.97 -28.02 -2.79
N ALA A 9 51.08 -27.07 -1.88
CA ALA A 9 50.09 -26.85 -0.84
C ALA A 9 48.83 -26.22 -1.46
N LEU A 10 47.71 -26.95 -1.43
CA LEU A 10 46.37 -26.46 -1.76
C LEU A 10 45.89 -25.55 -0.62
N GLY A 11 46.02 -24.24 -0.80
CA GLY A 11 45.41 -23.25 0.08
C GLY A 11 43.89 -23.27 -0.08
N VAL A 12 43.17 -23.65 0.98
CA VAL A 12 41.70 -23.58 1.02
C VAL A 12 41.31 -22.12 1.22
N LEU A 13 40.82 -21.45 0.18
CA LEU A 13 40.16 -20.15 0.32
C LEU A 13 38.78 -20.36 0.97
N SER A 14 38.70 -20.11 2.28
CA SER A 14 37.42 -20.00 2.99
C SER A 14 36.71 -18.73 2.53
N THR A 15 35.67 -18.88 1.71
CA THR A 15 34.74 -17.79 1.40
C THR A 15 33.85 -17.57 2.62
N ALA A 16 34.04 -16.45 3.31
CA ALA A 16 33.11 -16.02 4.34
C ALA A 16 31.77 -15.69 3.64
N VAL A 17 30.74 -16.51 3.87
CA VAL A 17 29.39 -16.23 3.40
C VAL A 17 28.87 -15.04 4.21
N HIS A 18 28.91 -13.84 3.61
CA HIS A 18 28.17 -12.70 4.13
C HIS A 18 26.68 -12.99 3.93
N ALA A 19 25.95 -13.23 5.03
CA ALA A 19 24.50 -13.23 5.00
C ALA A 19 24.03 -11.80 4.68
N GLN A 20 23.83 -11.50 3.41
CA GLN A 20 23.17 -10.27 2.99
C GLN A 20 21.72 -10.36 3.46
N SER A 21 21.30 -9.45 4.33
CA SER A 21 19.88 -9.33 4.64
C SER A 21 19.16 -8.82 3.39
N GLU A 22 18.38 -9.68 2.74
CA GLU A 22 17.42 -9.25 1.72
C GLU A 22 16.56 -8.12 2.31
N PRO A 23 16.41 -6.98 1.60
CA PRO A 23 15.54 -5.91 2.07
C PRO A 23 14.13 -6.48 2.28
N ARG A 24 13.64 -6.43 3.52
CA ARG A 24 12.28 -6.87 3.87
C ARG A 24 11.27 -6.03 3.10
N ARG A 25 10.80 -6.55 1.96
CA ARG A 25 9.67 -5.97 1.23
C ARG A 25 8.41 -6.15 2.06
N ARG A 26 7.69 -5.06 2.27
CA ARG A 26 6.33 -5.12 2.80
C ARG A 26 5.42 -5.67 1.71
N CYS A 27 4.47 -6.49 2.11
CA CYS A 27 3.44 -6.98 1.22
C CYS A 27 2.47 -5.85 0.84
N ALA A 28 2.10 -5.76 -0.43
CA ALA A 28 1.12 -4.83 -0.96
C ALA A 28 -0.02 -5.58 -1.68
N TYR A 29 -1.14 -4.90 -1.93
CA TYR A 29 -2.23 -5.46 -2.72
C TYR A 29 -1.71 -5.92 -4.09
N GLY A 30 -2.04 -7.16 -4.47
CA GLY A 30 -1.57 -7.80 -5.70
C GLY A 30 -0.31 -8.67 -5.53
N ASP A 31 0.42 -8.57 -4.41
CA ASP A 31 1.51 -9.49 -4.10
C ASP A 31 0.94 -10.85 -3.61
N ASP A 32 1.63 -11.96 -3.87
CA ASP A 32 1.21 -13.32 -3.45
C ASP A 32 1.06 -13.46 -1.92
N CYS A 33 1.79 -12.65 -1.16
CA CYS A 33 1.70 -12.62 0.30
C CYS A 33 0.48 -11.86 0.83
N TRP A 34 -0.29 -11.19 -0.03
CA TRP A 34 -1.36 -10.30 0.40
C TRP A 34 -2.50 -11.12 1.00
N PRO A 35 -3.05 -10.74 2.17
CA PRO A 35 -4.12 -11.52 2.77
C PRO A 35 -5.35 -11.56 1.87
N ASN A 36 -5.90 -12.76 1.69
CA ASN A 36 -7.15 -12.95 0.97
C ASN A 36 -8.35 -12.48 1.82
N ALA A 37 -9.54 -12.49 1.23
CA ALA A 37 -10.77 -12.04 1.88
C ALA A 37 -11.05 -12.78 3.21
N ALA A 38 -10.89 -14.11 3.24
CA ALA A 38 -11.14 -14.90 4.44
C ALA A 38 -10.18 -14.53 5.59
N THR A 39 -8.92 -14.24 5.29
CA THR A 39 -7.97 -13.75 6.30
C THR A 39 -8.36 -12.37 6.83
N TRP A 40 -8.81 -11.47 5.97
CA TRP A 40 -9.33 -10.16 6.40
C TRP A 40 -10.60 -10.27 7.23
N ASP A 41 -11.53 -11.16 6.88
CA ASP A 41 -12.76 -11.41 7.62
C ASP A 41 -12.48 -11.97 9.02
N GLN A 42 -11.54 -12.93 9.10
CA GLN A 42 -11.09 -13.47 10.38
C GLN A 42 -10.46 -12.37 11.24
N PHE A 43 -9.59 -11.54 10.67
CA PHE A 43 -9.00 -10.41 11.39
C PHE A 43 -10.08 -9.43 11.86
N ASN A 44 -11.06 -9.09 11.01
CA ASN A 44 -12.16 -8.21 11.37
C ASN A 44 -12.93 -8.74 12.60
N ALA A 45 -13.18 -10.05 12.66
CA ALA A 45 -13.79 -10.69 13.83
C ALA A 45 -12.93 -10.53 15.10
N THR A 46 -11.60 -10.68 15.00
CA THR A 46 -10.69 -10.51 16.16
C THR A 46 -10.65 -9.08 16.70
N VAL A 47 -10.94 -8.07 15.86
CA VAL A 47 -11.01 -6.66 16.28
C VAL A 47 -12.44 -6.18 16.54
N GLY A 48 -13.39 -7.12 16.67
CA GLY A 48 -14.78 -6.81 17.02
C GLY A 48 -15.56 -6.10 15.92
N GLY A 49 -15.28 -6.40 14.65
CA GLY A 49 -16.00 -5.82 13.51
C GLY A 49 -15.56 -4.41 13.14
N LYS A 50 -14.40 -3.96 13.63
CA LYS A 50 -13.90 -2.57 13.47
C LYS A 50 -12.92 -2.39 12.31
N LEU A 51 -12.70 -3.40 11.47
CA LEU A 51 -11.85 -3.26 10.29
C LEU A 51 -12.58 -2.42 9.23
N ILE A 52 -11.95 -1.32 8.81
CA ILE A 52 -12.48 -0.44 7.78
C ILE A 52 -11.52 -0.47 6.58
N ARG A 53 -12.06 -0.71 5.38
CA ARG A 53 -11.33 -0.49 4.14
C ARG A 53 -11.32 1.01 3.87
N SER A 54 -10.23 1.68 4.24
CA SER A 54 -10.06 3.11 3.97
C SER A 54 -10.01 3.38 2.47
N LEU A 55 -10.58 4.48 2.03
CA LEU A 55 -10.50 4.98 0.65
C LEU A 55 -10.36 6.50 0.68
N PRO A 56 -9.80 7.14 -0.36
CA PRO A 56 -9.80 8.59 -0.49
C PRO A 56 -11.17 9.20 -0.19
N SER A 57 -11.19 10.36 0.43
CA SER A 57 -12.46 10.98 0.89
C SER A 57 -13.38 11.35 -0.28
N ALA A 58 -12.82 11.51 -1.49
CA ALA A 58 -13.55 11.75 -2.72
C ALA A 58 -14.16 10.48 -3.34
N ALA A 59 -13.87 9.27 -2.84
CA ALA A 59 -14.34 8.02 -3.46
C ALA A 59 -15.87 7.92 -3.56
N VAL A 60 -16.60 8.57 -2.64
CA VAL A 60 -18.07 8.67 -2.66
C VAL A 60 -18.63 9.45 -3.86
N CYS A 61 -17.78 10.16 -4.60
CA CYS A 61 -18.14 10.88 -5.81
C CYS A 61 -17.88 10.09 -7.11
N HIS A 62 -17.40 8.84 -7.03
CA HIS A 62 -16.89 8.13 -8.21
C HIS A 62 -17.35 6.67 -8.35
N ALA A 63 -17.50 6.25 -9.60
CA ALA A 63 -17.70 4.90 -10.10
C ALA A 63 -18.76 4.11 -9.31
N GLU A 64 -18.47 2.85 -8.97
CA GLU A 64 -19.38 1.96 -8.25
C GLU A 64 -19.68 2.40 -6.81
N ARG A 65 -19.00 3.43 -6.30
CA ARG A 65 -19.15 3.96 -4.94
C ARG A 65 -19.89 5.29 -4.90
N TYR A 66 -20.35 5.78 -6.04
CA TYR A 66 -21.07 7.03 -6.12
C TYR A 66 -22.31 7.02 -5.24
N ASP A 67 -22.38 7.96 -4.30
CA ASP A 67 -23.56 8.30 -3.53
C ASP A 67 -23.76 9.81 -3.63
N ALA A 68 -24.87 10.24 -4.24
CA ALA A 68 -25.14 11.65 -4.51
C ALA A 68 -25.15 12.51 -3.24
N ASN A 69 -25.68 11.98 -2.13
CA ASN A 69 -25.78 12.71 -0.87
C ASN A 69 -24.42 12.79 -0.18
N GLN A 70 -23.68 11.69 -0.11
CA GLN A 70 -22.33 11.69 0.47
C GLN A 70 -21.36 12.52 -0.36
N CYS A 71 -21.48 12.50 -1.68
CA CYS A 71 -20.67 13.36 -2.55
C CYS A 71 -21.00 14.84 -2.34
N ALA A 72 -22.28 15.22 -2.21
CA ALA A 72 -22.65 16.60 -1.89
C ALA A 72 -22.11 17.04 -0.52
N LEU A 73 -22.18 16.17 0.49
CA LEU A 73 -21.60 16.42 1.81
C LEU A 73 -20.07 16.56 1.76
N ALA A 74 -19.39 15.69 1.01
CA ALA A 74 -17.95 15.77 0.84
C ALA A 74 -17.53 17.06 0.14
N LYS A 75 -18.25 17.46 -0.91
CA LYS A 75 -18.03 18.73 -1.63
C LYS A 75 -18.22 19.94 -0.74
N SER A 76 -19.28 19.99 0.08
CA SER A 76 -19.53 21.14 0.95
C SER A 76 -18.50 21.30 2.07
N ASN A 77 -17.89 20.20 2.51
CA ASN A 77 -16.94 20.19 3.63
C ASN A 77 -15.48 20.01 3.19
N TRP A 78 -15.18 20.03 1.88
CA TRP A 78 -13.88 19.59 1.37
C TRP A 78 -12.68 20.37 1.95
N LEU A 79 -12.91 21.65 2.26
CA LEU A 79 -11.92 22.57 2.84
C LEU A 79 -11.97 22.65 4.38
N ASP A 80 -12.90 21.95 5.02
CA ASP A 80 -12.97 21.84 6.48
C ASP A 80 -11.96 20.77 6.94
N SER A 81 -10.92 21.23 7.64
CA SER A 81 -9.87 20.36 8.15
C SER A 81 -10.38 19.35 9.19
N SER A 82 -11.38 19.73 9.99
CA SER A 82 -11.97 18.86 11.02
C SER A 82 -12.84 17.79 10.39
N TRP A 83 -13.60 18.13 9.34
CA TRP A 83 -14.35 17.13 8.58
C TRP A 83 -13.41 16.15 7.87
N ARG A 84 -12.33 16.65 7.26
CA ARG A 84 -11.31 15.85 6.59
C ARG A 84 -10.63 14.87 7.53
N THR A 85 -10.15 15.32 8.69
CA THR A 85 -9.50 14.43 9.67
C THR A 85 -10.44 13.38 10.27
N ASN A 86 -11.75 13.58 10.17
CA ASN A 86 -12.75 12.60 10.58
C ASN A 86 -13.01 11.50 9.52
N GLN A 87 -12.46 11.60 8.31
CA GLN A 87 -12.59 10.56 7.29
C GLN A 87 -11.43 9.56 7.39
N THR A 88 -11.74 8.25 7.45
CA THR A 88 -10.74 7.18 7.67
C THR A 88 -9.65 7.09 6.60
N GLY A 89 -9.91 7.56 5.38
CA GLY A 89 -8.92 7.57 4.29
C GLY A 89 -8.49 8.97 3.83
N SER A 90 -8.79 10.02 4.59
CA SER A 90 -8.25 11.35 4.30
C SER A 90 -6.80 11.48 4.73
N TYR A 91 -6.05 12.30 4.00
CA TYR A 91 -4.77 12.85 4.43
C TYR A 91 -4.88 14.35 4.66
N ALA A 92 -3.97 14.89 5.48
CA ALA A 92 -3.88 16.34 5.68
C ALA A 92 -3.50 17.08 4.38
N ALA A 93 -2.67 16.45 3.54
CA ALA A 93 -2.40 16.92 2.19
C ALA A 93 -3.12 16.00 1.18
N THR A 94 -4.03 16.59 0.40
CA THR A 94 -4.85 15.90 -0.63
C THR A 94 -4.02 15.18 -1.69
N LEU A 95 -2.80 15.67 -1.96
CA LEU A 95 -1.81 15.03 -2.84
C LEU A 95 -1.69 13.52 -2.57
N TRP A 96 -1.72 13.11 -1.30
CA TRP A 96 -1.51 11.71 -0.93
C TRP A 96 -2.73 10.81 -1.21
N GLU A 97 -3.89 11.42 -1.47
CA GLU A 97 -5.13 10.72 -1.83
C GLU A 97 -5.22 10.42 -3.33
N MET A 98 -4.38 11.04 -4.15
CA MET A 98 -4.55 11.02 -5.61
C MET A 98 -4.01 9.76 -6.32
N GLY A 99 -3.17 8.96 -5.65
CA GLY A 99 -2.58 7.75 -6.24
C GLY A 99 -1.60 8.05 -7.40
N PRO A 100 -1.04 6.99 -8.02
CA PRO A 100 -0.04 7.14 -9.08
C PRO A 100 -0.60 7.76 -10.37
N THR A 101 -1.90 7.64 -10.60
CA THR A 101 -2.57 8.13 -11.81
C THR A 101 -3.27 9.48 -11.62
N GLY A 102 -3.34 10.01 -10.39
CA GLY A 102 -4.06 11.25 -10.10
C GLY A 102 -5.58 11.10 -10.04
N GLN A 103 -6.08 9.88 -9.88
CA GLN A 103 -7.47 9.51 -10.08
C GLN A 103 -8.17 9.36 -8.72
N CYS A 104 -8.60 10.48 -8.13
CA CYS A 104 -9.72 10.57 -7.17
C CYS A 104 -9.94 12.03 -6.71
N PHE A 105 -10.34 12.91 -7.63
CA PHE A 105 -10.56 14.33 -7.31
C PHE A 105 -12.02 14.61 -7.03
N ILE A 106 -12.29 15.41 -5.99
CA ILE A 106 -13.65 15.71 -5.54
C ILE A 106 -14.57 16.29 -6.64
N ASP A 107 -14.01 16.98 -7.63
CA ASP A 107 -14.76 17.66 -8.70
C ASP A 107 -14.57 17.04 -10.10
N THR A 108 -14.05 15.82 -10.21
CA THR A 108 -14.05 15.10 -11.49
C THR A 108 -15.40 14.42 -11.77
N ALA A 109 -15.58 13.95 -13.01
CA ALA A 109 -16.78 13.22 -13.43
C ALA A 109 -17.04 11.99 -12.54
N VAL A 110 -18.31 11.58 -12.44
CA VAL A 110 -18.69 10.40 -11.64
C VAL A 110 -18.00 9.15 -12.18
N GLU A 111 -17.80 9.06 -13.49
CA GLU A 111 -17.20 7.92 -14.17
C GLU A 111 -15.67 7.90 -14.05
N ALA A 112 -15.05 8.96 -13.52
CA ALA A 112 -13.61 9.00 -13.30
C ALA A 112 -13.20 7.88 -12.32
N PRO A 113 -12.10 7.15 -12.59
CA PRO A 113 -11.61 6.15 -11.65
C PRO A 113 -11.25 6.78 -10.30
N CYS A 114 -11.40 6.00 -9.23
CA CYS A 114 -10.91 6.36 -7.91
C CYS A 114 -10.33 5.14 -7.19
N ASP A 115 -8.99 5.13 -7.06
CA ASP A 115 -8.23 4.05 -6.44
C ASP A 115 -7.84 4.37 -4.97
N GLN A 116 -7.04 3.51 -4.34
CA GLN A 116 -6.65 3.55 -2.92
C GLN A 116 -5.72 4.74 -2.54
N GLY A 117 -5.30 5.57 -3.50
CA GLY A 117 -4.28 6.60 -3.30
C GLY A 117 -2.85 6.05 -3.40
N ILE A 118 -1.84 6.78 -2.88
CA ILE A 118 -0.41 6.43 -3.05
C ILE A 118 0.07 5.23 -2.20
N GLY A 119 -0.85 4.46 -1.62
CA GLY A 119 -0.55 3.30 -0.76
C GLY A 119 -0.46 1.95 -1.49
N THR A 120 -0.86 1.90 -2.76
CA THR A 120 -0.78 0.71 -3.61
C THR A 120 0.26 0.94 -4.70
N ARG A 121 1.14 -0.04 -4.92
CA ARG A 121 2.17 0.04 -5.96
C ARG A 121 1.55 -0.06 -7.35
#